data_AF-A0A8T0JBD6-F1
#
_entry.id   AF-A0A8T0JBD6-F1
#
_cell.length_a   1.000
_cell.length_b   1.000
_cell.length_c   1.000
_cell.angle_alpha   90.00
_cell.angle_beta   90.00
_cell.angle_gamma   90.00
#
_symmetry.space_group_name_H-M   'P 1'
#
loop_
_entity.id
_entity.type
_entity.pdbx_description
1 polymer ?
#
loop_
_entity_poly.entity_id
_entity_poly.type
_entity_poly.pdbx_seq_one_letter_code
_entity_poly.pdbx_strand_id
1 'polypeptide(L)'
;MAFATEAFCGRSWVLSSSSSESSFSGSNDVVEFGLGGKSLRGSRAGGSKGGRLVVRAARPKKKASGVEHHRDGKSGKPELPAKFGLKWLDNGGELTGLKMEELVRGGHGVLFGSRIPKHYFMVKGFGETDQGDGADPWETGSYDLALEEAGIQDLNIVQYTSVIPPESEPITMEEARPFLRHGAVQESIMAKMNGVKGDRITAGVGRVQIRRKKDKFHIGGYAAEYEGHSTADVAKEILKKDLTNIFKRRFDENEYECFEEDFTIIEADVTKSFGSVLAAICFVTYVTPAYTRS
;
A
#
# COMPACT_ATOMS: atom_id res chain seq x y z
N MET A 1 -26.86 -19.71 27.39
CA MET A 1 -25.99 -18.51 27.38
C MET A 1 -25.18 -18.57 26.10
N ALA A 2 -25.64 -17.88 25.07
CA ALA A 2 -25.01 -17.83 23.76
C ALA A 2 -24.20 -16.53 23.67
N PHE A 3 -22.92 -16.64 23.30
CA PHE A 3 -22.06 -15.51 22.96
C PHE A 3 -22.31 -15.14 21.50
N ALA A 4 -22.74 -13.91 21.26
CA ALA A 4 -22.76 -13.28 19.94
C ALA A 4 -21.55 -12.35 19.83
N THR A 5 -20.74 -12.59 18.82
CA THR A 5 -19.63 -11.74 18.37
C THR A 5 -20.16 -10.70 17.38
N GLU A 6 -20.05 -9.41 17.69
CA GLU A 6 -20.22 -8.34 16.71
C GLU A 6 -18.86 -7.71 16.38
N ALA A 7 -18.56 -7.70 15.08
CA ALA A 7 -17.43 -7.01 14.48
C ALA A 7 -17.81 -5.55 14.23
N PHE A 8 -17.00 -4.63 14.76
CA PHE A 8 -17.20 -3.19 14.59
C PHE A 8 -16.53 -2.73 13.28
N CYS A 9 -17.34 -2.43 12.26
CA CYS A 9 -16.92 -1.73 11.05
C CYS A 9 -17.36 -0.26 11.18
N GLY A 10 -16.42 0.64 11.47
CA GLY A 10 -16.68 2.07 11.60
C GLY A 10 -16.63 2.78 10.26
N ARG A 11 -17.79 3.00 9.61
CA ARG A 11 -17.98 4.07 8.62
C ARG A 11 -19.00 5.07 9.19
N SER A 12 -18.52 6.27 9.51
CA SER A 12 -19.35 7.40 9.93
C SER A 12 -19.97 8.06 8.70
N TRP A 13 -21.28 7.90 8.52
CA TRP A 13 -22.08 8.75 7.65
C TRP A 13 -22.72 9.87 8.48
N VAL A 14 -22.43 11.12 8.11
CA VAL A 14 -23.11 12.30 8.64
C VAL A 14 -24.43 12.43 7.88
N LEU A 15 -25.56 12.21 8.56
CA LEU A 15 -26.90 12.50 8.06
C LEU A 15 -27.31 13.89 8.55
N SER A 16 -27.44 14.85 7.63
CA SER A 16 -28.17 16.09 7.87
C SER A 16 -29.65 15.88 7.59
N SER A 17 -30.48 16.18 8.59
CA SER A 17 -31.94 16.20 8.47
C SER A 17 -32.42 17.61 8.18
N SER A 18 -33.11 17.82 7.06
CA SER A 18 -34.21 18.78 7.02
C SER A 18 -35.25 18.38 5.98
N SER A 19 -36.47 18.36 6.47
CA SER A 19 -37.76 17.97 5.93
C SER A 19 -38.27 18.77 4.74
N SER A 20 -38.92 18.10 3.80
CA SER A 20 -40.15 18.61 3.18
C SER A 20 -41.03 17.44 2.67
N GLU A 21 -42.25 17.37 3.20
CA GLU A 21 -43.32 16.54 2.69
C GLU A 21 -43.80 17.08 1.33
N SER A 22 -44.05 16.17 0.37
CA SER A 22 -45.17 16.35 -0.55
C SER A 22 -45.60 15.00 -1.11
N SER A 23 -46.86 14.69 -0.85
CA SER A 23 -47.65 13.58 -1.38
C SER A 23 -47.94 13.74 -2.87
N PHE A 24 -47.86 12.67 -3.68
CA PHE A 24 -48.95 12.34 -4.62
C PHE A 24 -48.85 10.92 -5.17
N SER A 25 -50.02 10.45 -5.60
CA SER A 25 -50.49 9.11 -5.97
C SER A 25 -49.70 8.37 -7.05
N GLY A 26 -49.77 7.04 -6.98
CA GLY A 26 -49.00 6.13 -7.84
C GLY A 26 -49.61 5.75 -9.18
N SER A 27 -48.93 4.79 -9.81
CA SER A 27 -49.42 3.88 -10.84
C SER A 27 -48.34 2.83 -11.10
N ASN A 28 -48.73 1.55 -11.01
CA ASN A 28 -47.95 0.43 -11.50
C ASN A 28 -47.90 0.51 -13.03
N ASP A 29 -46.71 0.50 -13.62
CA ASP A 29 -46.56 0.15 -15.04
C ASP A 29 -45.41 -0.86 -15.22
N VAL A 30 -45.84 -2.02 -15.67
CA VAL A 30 -45.05 -3.17 -16.11
C VAL A 30 -44.54 -2.86 -17.52
N VAL A 31 -43.23 -2.93 -17.75
CA VAL A 31 -42.64 -2.77 -19.07
C VAL A 31 -42.46 -4.15 -19.71
N GLU A 32 -43.37 -4.53 -20.61
CA GLU A 32 -43.20 -5.67 -21.52
C GLU A 32 -42.31 -5.30 -22.72
N PHE A 33 -41.36 -6.18 -23.04
CA PHE A 33 -40.51 -6.10 -24.23
C PHE A 33 -41.22 -6.69 -25.45
N GLY A 34 -41.60 -5.84 -26.40
CA GLY A 34 -42.11 -6.24 -27.71
C GLY A 34 -41.00 -6.38 -28.75
N LEU A 35 -40.71 -7.62 -29.18
CA LEU A 35 -39.90 -7.94 -30.35
C LEU A 35 -40.69 -7.63 -31.64
N GLY A 36 -40.17 -6.72 -32.47
CA GLY A 36 -40.77 -6.38 -33.76
C GLY A 36 -39.71 -6.29 -34.86
N GLY A 37 -39.43 -7.42 -35.53
CA GLY A 37 -38.61 -7.45 -36.73
C GLY A 37 -39.40 -7.04 -37.97
N LYS A 38 -38.80 -6.22 -38.84
CA LYS A 38 -39.14 -6.16 -40.26
C LYS A 38 -37.89 -6.00 -41.13
N SER A 39 -37.72 -6.99 -41.98
CA SER A 39 -36.84 -7.05 -43.15
C SER A 39 -37.36 -6.16 -44.27
N LEU A 40 -36.47 -5.45 -44.97
CA LEU A 40 -36.64 -5.09 -46.38
C LEU A 40 -35.27 -5.07 -47.09
N ARG A 41 -35.20 -5.81 -48.21
CA ARG A 41 -34.06 -5.90 -49.15
C ARG A 41 -34.21 -4.89 -50.29
N GLY A 42 -33.06 -4.52 -50.87
CA GLY A 42 -32.89 -4.01 -52.24
C GLY A 42 -32.38 -2.56 -52.26
N SER A 43 -31.38 -2.14 -53.03
CA SER A 43 -30.61 -2.78 -54.10
C SER A 43 -29.48 -1.84 -54.57
N ARG A 44 -28.29 -2.44 -54.79
CA ARG A 44 -27.23 -2.15 -55.80
C ARG A 44 -26.70 -0.73 -56.10
N ALA A 45 -25.36 -0.70 -56.00
CA ALA A 45 -24.36 -0.28 -57.00
C ALA A 45 -23.91 1.19 -57.05
N GLY A 46 -22.59 1.38 -56.87
CA GLY A 46 -21.87 2.62 -57.15
C GLY A 46 -20.43 2.51 -56.67
N GLY A 47 -19.51 2.08 -57.55
CA GLY A 47 -18.08 2.05 -57.27
C GLY A 47 -17.48 3.45 -57.27
N SER A 48 -16.55 3.70 -56.35
CA SER A 48 -15.59 4.80 -56.44
C SER A 48 -14.29 4.38 -55.76
N LYS A 49 -13.22 4.39 -56.56
CA LYS A 49 -11.83 4.25 -56.10
C LYS A 49 -11.44 5.55 -55.41
N GLY A 50 -11.26 5.52 -54.09
CA GLY A 50 -10.72 6.62 -53.30
C GLY A 50 -9.49 6.14 -52.53
N GLY A 51 -8.33 6.73 -52.83
CA GLY A 51 -7.03 6.33 -52.29
C GLY A 51 -6.98 6.36 -50.76
N ARG A 52 -6.35 5.32 -50.19
CA ARG A 52 -6.04 5.23 -48.76
C ARG A 52 -4.91 6.21 -48.45
N LEU A 53 -5.25 7.40 -47.99
CA LEU A 53 -4.30 8.36 -47.45
C LEU A 53 -3.74 7.78 -46.15
N VAL A 54 -2.53 7.23 -46.19
CA VAL A 54 -1.79 6.83 -44.99
C VAL A 54 -1.26 8.10 -44.35
N VAL A 55 -2.03 8.69 -43.43
CA VAL A 55 -1.53 9.75 -42.54
C VAL A 55 -0.58 9.07 -41.54
N ARG A 56 0.72 9.11 -41.83
CA ARG A 56 1.76 8.81 -40.84
C ARG A 56 1.75 9.94 -39.81
N ALA A 57 0.97 9.78 -38.75
CA ALA A 57 1.11 10.60 -37.56
C ALA A 57 2.50 10.34 -36.96
N ALA A 58 3.36 11.36 -36.99
CA ALA A 58 4.64 11.33 -36.29
C ALA A 58 4.38 11.14 -34.80
N ARG A 59 4.81 10.01 -34.23
CA ARG A 59 4.81 9.81 -32.78
C ARG A 59 5.68 10.90 -32.13
N PRO A 60 5.18 11.67 -31.16
CA PRO A 60 6.04 12.53 -30.37
C PRO A 60 7.02 11.64 -29.60
N LYS A 61 8.30 12.01 -29.62
CA LYS A 61 9.36 11.34 -28.87
C LYS A 61 9.00 11.42 -27.37
N LYS A 62 8.57 10.31 -26.77
CA LYS A 62 8.51 10.18 -25.31
C LYS A 62 9.92 10.48 -24.79
N LYS A 63 10.06 11.51 -23.94
CA LYS A 63 11.19 11.57 -23.01
C LYS A 63 11.00 10.38 -22.07
N ALA A 64 11.88 9.40 -22.19
CA ALA A 64 11.97 8.31 -21.23
C ALA A 64 12.41 8.94 -19.90
N SER A 65 11.49 9.03 -18.93
CA SER A 65 11.86 9.00 -17.52
C SER A 65 12.43 7.60 -17.28
N GLY A 66 13.75 7.50 -17.29
CA GLY A 66 14.46 6.24 -17.11
C GLY A 66 14.30 5.75 -15.68
N VAL A 67 13.24 5.00 -15.42
CA VAL A 67 13.32 3.91 -14.46
C VAL A 67 13.76 2.71 -15.28
N GLU A 68 15.02 2.33 -15.15
CA GLU A 68 15.50 1.09 -15.74
C GLU A 68 14.71 -0.06 -15.10
N HIS A 69 13.80 -0.67 -15.86
CA HIS A 69 13.44 -2.06 -15.63
C HIS A 69 14.71 -2.87 -15.87
N HIS A 70 15.56 -2.99 -14.86
CA HIS A 70 16.63 -3.96 -14.83
C HIS A 70 15.99 -5.35 -14.84
N ARG A 71 15.69 -5.84 -16.05
CA ARG A 71 15.71 -7.26 -16.34
C ARG A 71 17.17 -7.68 -16.27
N ASP A 72 17.72 -7.75 -15.07
CA ASP A 72 19.00 -8.40 -14.87
C ASP A 72 18.81 -9.88 -15.17
N GLY A 73 19.10 -10.24 -16.41
CA GLY A 73 19.22 -11.62 -16.90
C GLY A 73 20.42 -12.36 -16.30
N LYS A 74 20.82 -12.03 -15.06
CA LYS A 74 21.79 -12.81 -14.30
C LYS A 74 21.01 -13.85 -13.52
N SER A 75 21.12 -15.10 -13.93
CA SER A 75 20.52 -16.28 -13.29
C SER A 75 21.19 -16.64 -11.94
N GLY A 76 21.54 -15.64 -11.12
CA GLY A 76 22.24 -15.81 -9.84
C GLY A 76 21.50 -15.11 -8.70
N LYS A 77 21.67 -15.62 -7.47
CA LYS A 77 21.13 -14.97 -6.26
C LYS A 77 21.68 -13.53 -6.17
N PRO A 78 20.86 -12.50 -5.88
CA PRO A 78 21.35 -11.13 -5.78
C PRO A 78 22.31 -10.99 -4.60
N GLU A 79 23.28 -10.08 -4.68
CA GLU A 79 24.22 -9.85 -3.58
C GLU A 79 23.50 -9.20 -2.39
N LEU A 80 23.73 -9.72 -1.19
CA LEU A 80 23.12 -9.18 0.04
C LEU A 80 24.00 -8.06 0.61
N PRO A 81 23.43 -7.01 1.23
CA PRO A 81 24.24 -5.94 1.81
C PRO A 81 25.16 -6.45 2.93
N ALA A 82 26.46 -6.30 2.74
CA ALA A 82 27.50 -6.85 3.62
C ALA A 82 27.35 -6.41 5.10
N LYS A 83 26.83 -5.20 5.34
CA LYS A 83 26.62 -4.65 6.68
C LYS A 83 25.66 -5.47 7.53
N PHE A 84 24.77 -6.24 6.91
CA PHE A 84 23.82 -7.10 7.62
C PHE A 84 24.43 -8.43 8.09
N GLY A 85 25.64 -8.77 7.63
CA GLY A 85 26.27 -10.06 7.93
C GLY A 85 25.46 -11.27 7.42
N LEU A 86 24.60 -11.06 6.42
CA LEU A 86 23.73 -12.10 5.87
C LEU A 86 24.44 -12.87 4.75
N LYS A 87 24.15 -14.16 4.66
CA LYS A 87 24.50 -15.01 3.53
C LYS A 87 23.27 -15.75 3.03
N TRP A 88 23.25 -16.09 1.76
CA TRP A 88 22.28 -17.05 1.26
C TRP A 88 22.57 -18.43 1.84
N LEU A 89 21.52 -19.18 2.17
CA LEU A 89 21.68 -20.58 2.54
C LEU A 89 22.16 -21.37 1.31
N ASP A 90 23.21 -22.16 1.50
CA ASP A 90 23.83 -22.96 0.42
C ASP A 90 23.18 -24.34 0.30
N ASN A 91 22.59 -24.87 1.38
CA ASN A 91 21.76 -26.07 1.40
C ASN A 91 20.77 -26.07 2.59
N GLY A 92 19.75 -26.92 2.53
CA GLY A 92 18.71 -27.00 3.57
C GLY A 92 19.19 -27.57 4.92
N GLY A 93 20.39 -28.16 4.99
CA GLY A 93 20.95 -28.72 6.22
C GLY A 93 21.44 -27.66 7.22
N GLU A 94 21.66 -26.43 6.77
CA GLU A 94 22.01 -25.30 7.65
C GLU A 94 20.83 -24.83 8.53
N LEU A 95 19.60 -25.27 8.24
CA LEU A 95 18.40 -24.95 9.04
C LEU A 95 18.21 -25.84 10.27
N THR A 96 18.90 -26.97 10.38
CA THR A 96 18.49 -28.05 11.31
C THR A 96 19.33 -28.08 12.58
N GLY A 97 18.96 -27.23 13.54
CA GLY A 97 19.28 -27.36 14.97
C GLY A 97 18.06 -27.26 15.88
N LEU A 98 16.85 -27.13 15.33
CA LEU A 98 15.61 -26.94 16.09
C LEU A 98 15.07 -28.30 16.54
N LYS A 99 14.82 -28.44 17.85
CA LYS A 99 14.17 -29.64 18.41
C LYS A 99 12.69 -29.64 18.03
N MET A 100 12.18 -30.81 17.69
CA MET A 100 10.79 -30.99 17.29
C MET A 100 9.90 -31.29 18.50
N GLU A 101 8.72 -30.69 18.53
CA GLU A 101 7.64 -30.94 19.49
C GLU A 101 6.75 -32.07 19.00
N GLU A 102 6.38 -33.00 19.89
CA GLU A 102 5.41 -34.05 19.58
C GLU A 102 3.99 -33.47 19.52
N LEU A 103 3.26 -33.78 18.45
CA LEU A 103 1.90 -33.33 18.26
C LEU A 103 0.90 -34.32 18.88
N VAL A 104 -0.16 -33.80 19.50
CA VAL A 104 -1.19 -34.59 20.20
C VAL A 104 -1.86 -35.67 19.32
N ARG A 105 -1.88 -35.47 18.00
CA ARG A 105 -2.46 -36.43 17.03
C ARG A 105 -1.41 -37.34 16.36
N GLY A 106 -0.20 -37.41 16.94
CA GLY A 106 0.97 -38.02 16.32
C GLY A 106 1.70 -37.06 15.37
N GLY A 107 3.01 -37.25 15.23
CA GLY A 107 3.88 -36.41 14.41
C GLY A 107 4.73 -35.44 15.21
N HIS A 108 5.60 -34.69 14.51
CA HIS A 108 6.58 -33.80 15.10
C HIS A 108 6.54 -32.44 14.37
N GLY A 109 6.67 -31.32 15.09
CA GLY A 109 6.67 -29.97 14.52
C GLY A 109 7.58 -28.98 15.23
N VAL A 110 7.96 -27.89 14.57
CA VAL A 110 8.70 -26.77 15.19
C VAL A 110 7.72 -25.67 15.56
N LEU A 111 7.82 -25.14 16.79
CA LEU A 111 7.01 -24.01 17.23
C LEU A 111 7.71 -22.69 16.86
N PHE A 112 7.05 -21.90 16.01
CA PHE A 112 7.47 -20.54 15.67
C PHE A 112 6.62 -19.50 16.41
N GLY A 113 7.25 -18.43 16.86
CA GLY A 113 6.58 -17.24 17.38
C GLY A 113 6.14 -16.30 16.26
N SER A 114 5.41 -15.26 16.65
CA SER A 114 5.08 -14.16 15.74
C SER A 114 6.35 -13.57 15.13
N ARG A 115 6.33 -13.34 13.82
CA ARG A 115 7.41 -12.65 13.11
C ARG A 115 7.55 -11.24 13.64
N ILE A 116 8.79 -10.79 13.85
CA ILE A 116 9.10 -9.44 14.30
C ILE A 116 9.84 -8.71 13.17
N PRO A 117 9.27 -7.63 12.61
CA PRO A 117 9.92 -6.89 11.53
C PRO A 117 11.28 -6.31 11.94
N LYS A 118 12.30 -6.51 11.09
CA LYS A 118 13.70 -6.15 11.40
C LYS A 118 14.26 -5.04 10.51
N HIS A 119 14.21 -5.18 9.19
CA HIS A 119 14.68 -4.12 8.28
C HIS A 119 13.51 -3.56 7.49
N TYR A 120 13.48 -2.25 7.30
CA TYR A 120 12.44 -1.57 6.52
C TYR A 120 12.98 -0.41 5.71
N PHE A 121 12.28 -0.06 4.64
CA PHE A 121 12.56 1.12 3.83
C PHE A 121 11.29 1.97 3.72
N MET A 122 11.44 3.27 3.53
CA MET A 122 10.30 4.19 3.38
C MET A 122 10.20 4.66 1.92
N VAL A 123 9.00 4.67 1.38
CA VAL A 123 8.73 5.05 -0.01
C VAL A 123 7.52 5.96 -0.10
N LYS A 124 7.46 6.70 -1.21
CA LYS A 124 6.30 7.49 -1.61
C LYS A 124 6.22 7.54 -3.13
N GLY A 125 5.01 7.73 -3.64
CA GLY A 125 4.80 7.83 -5.07
C GLY A 125 3.47 8.51 -5.41
N PHE A 126 3.43 9.09 -6.59
CA PHE A 126 2.32 9.77 -7.21
C PHE A 126 2.11 9.21 -8.62
N GLY A 127 0.87 8.89 -8.92
CA GLY A 127 0.46 8.49 -10.26
C GLY A 127 -0.79 9.24 -10.66
N GLU A 128 -0.87 9.62 -11.93
CA GLU A 128 -2.09 10.18 -12.51
C GLU A 128 -2.31 9.74 -13.95
N THR A 129 -3.58 9.54 -14.30
CA THR A 129 -3.99 9.02 -15.61
C THR A 129 -5.36 9.56 -16.01
N ASP A 130 -5.58 9.69 -17.32
CA ASP A 130 -6.90 9.95 -17.89
C ASP A 130 -7.70 8.65 -18.09
N GLN A 131 -7.07 7.49 -17.87
CA GLN A 131 -7.64 6.15 -18.03
C GLN A 131 -8.07 5.60 -16.68
N GLY A 132 -9.30 5.12 -16.57
CA GLY A 132 -9.86 4.54 -15.36
C GLY A 132 -11.30 4.16 -15.63
N ASP A 133 -11.53 2.88 -15.93
CA ASP A 133 -12.85 2.34 -16.24
C ASP A 133 -13.41 1.60 -15.02
N GLY A 134 -14.72 1.69 -14.80
CA GLY A 134 -15.41 0.91 -13.76
C GLY A 134 -15.62 1.62 -12.42
N ALA A 135 -15.89 0.85 -11.37
CA ALA A 135 -16.29 1.36 -10.06
C ALA A 135 -15.11 1.85 -9.20
N ASP A 136 -13.88 1.42 -9.53
CA ASP A 136 -12.64 1.86 -8.90
C ASP A 136 -11.63 2.28 -9.97
N PRO A 137 -11.70 3.53 -10.45
CA PRO A 137 -10.84 4.01 -11.53
C PRO A 137 -9.37 4.19 -11.12
N TRP A 138 -9.03 4.04 -9.83
CA TRP A 138 -7.69 4.29 -9.32
C TRP A 138 -6.81 3.03 -9.29
N GLU A 139 -7.34 1.89 -8.84
CA GLU A 139 -6.56 0.68 -8.54
C GLU A 139 -5.68 0.19 -9.70
N THR A 140 -6.25 0.01 -10.90
CA THR A 140 -5.48 -0.40 -12.10
C THR A 140 -4.96 0.78 -12.91
N GLY A 141 -5.05 1.99 -12.37
CA GLY A 141 -4.76 3.24 -13.06
C GLY A 141 -3.72 4.06 -12.30
N SER A 142 -4.17 5.12 -11.64
CA SER A 142 -3.29 6.06 -10.94
C SER A 142 -2.58 5.42 -9.75
N TYR A 143 -3.18 4.42 -9.09
CA TYR A 143 -2.55 3.75 -7.95
C TYR A 143 -1.39 2.84 -8.37
N ASP A 144 -1.56 2.06 -9.43
CA ASP A 144 -0.47 1.27 -10.03
C ASP A 144 0.72 2.17 -10.44
N LEU A 145 0.44 3.31 -11.07
CA LEU A 145 1.47 4.30 -11.40
C LEU A 145 2.16 4.91 -10.17
N ALA A 146 1.41 5.13 -9.08
CA ALA A 146 1.99 5.59 -7.82
C ALA A 146 2.88 4.52 -7.18
N LEU A 147 2.51 3.24 -7.27
CA LEU A 147 3.35 2.13 -6.83
C LEU A 147 4.60 1.99 -7.71
N GLU A 148 4.50 2.25 -9.02
CA GLU A 148 5.62 2.25 -9.97
C GLU A 148 6.63 3.35 -9.62
N GLU A 149 6.15 4.58 -9.37
CA GLU A 149 7.04 5.68 -8.94
C GLU A 149 7.70 5.37 -7.58
N ALA A 150 6.96 4.74 -6.67
CA ALA A 150 7.50 4.29 -5.38
C ALA A 150 8.44 3.07 -5.48
N GLY A 151 8.51 2.41 -6.63
CA GLY A 151 9.35 1.23 -6.89
C GLY A 151 8.87 -0.05 -6.22
N ILE A 152 7.58 -0.16 -5.88
CA ILE A 152 6.96 -1.30 -5.20
C ILE A 152 5.77 -1.92 -5.96
N GLN A 153 5.59 -1.57 -7.23
CA GLN A 153 4.52 -2.04 -8.12
C GLN A 153 4.46 -3.56 -8.28
N ASP A 154 5.61 -4.23 -8.19
CA ASP A 154 5.70 -5.67 -8.42
C ASP A 154 5.42 -6.49 -7.13
N LEU A 155 4.95 -5.87 -6.05
CA LEU A 155 4.76 -6.50 -4.75
C LEU A 155 3.28 -6.61 -4.37
N ASN A 156 2.93 -7.63 -3.60
CA ASN A 156 1.60 -7.79 -3.01
C ASN A 156 1.55 -7.10 -1.65
N ILE A 157 1.00 -5.89 -1.60
CA ILE A 157 0.95 -5.08 -0.39
C ILE A 157 -0.01 -5.67 0.65
N VAL A 158 0.46 -5.87 1.88
CA VAL A 158 -0.34 -6.20 3.06
C VAL A 158 -0.16 -5.09 4.08
N GLN A 159 -1.26 -4.51 4.55
CA GLN A 159 -1.21 -3.40 5.50
C GLN A 159 -1.17 -3.89 6.95
N TYR A 160 -0.28 -3.31 7.73
CA TYR A 160 -0.08 -3.51 9.17
C TYR A 160 -0.64 -2.34 9.97
N THR A 161 -0.79 -2.59 11.27
CA THR A 161 -1.03 -1.54 12.27
C THR A 161 0.28 -0.85 12.70
N SER A 162 0.17 0.32 13.33
CA SER A 162 1.25 1.29 13.51
C SER A 162 2.26 1.01 14.65
N VAL A 163 2.79 -0.22 14.77
CA VAL A 163 3.79 -0.61 15.80
C VAL A 163 5.14 -0.94 15.17
N ILE A 164 6.22 -0.42 15.75
CA ILE A 164 7.59 -0.57 15.25
C ILE A 164 8.46 -1.25 16.34
N PRO A 165 9.09 -2.40 16.07
CA PRO A 165 9.97 -3.08 17.04
C PRO A 165 11.24 -2.28 17.37
N PRO A 166 11.82 -2.42 18.59
CA PRO A 166 13.07 -1.78 18.94
C PRO A 166 14.26 -2.28 18.11
N GLU A 167 14.24 -3.53 17.68
CA GLU A 167 15.24 -4.07 16.78
C GLU A 167 15.11 -3.55 15.34
N SER A 168 14.04 -2.84 14.99
CA SER A 168 13.83 -2.43 13.60
C SER A 168 14.80 -1.33 13.15
N GLU A 169 15.34 -1.49 11.95
CA GLU A 169 16.36 -0.61 11.39
C GLU A 169 15.95 -0.13 9.98
N PRO A 170 16.01 1.20 9.71
CA PRO A 170 15.77 1.73 8.37
C PRO A 170 16.94 1.36 7.44
N ILE A 171 16.61 1.02 6.19
CA ILE A 171 17.54 0.69 5.12
C ILE A 171 17.19 1.49 3.86
N THR A 172 18.13 1.64 2.94
CA THR A 172 17.84 2.30 1.66
C THR A 172 17.07 1.38 0.72
N MET A 173 16.43 1.95 -0.30
CA MET A 173 15.80 1.15 -1.36
C MET A 173 16.83 0.28 -2.10
N GLU A 174 18.08 0.75 -2.29
CA GLU A 174 19.12 -0.11 -2.89
C GLU A 174 19.46 -1.31 -2.00
N GLU A 175 19.48 -1.12 -0.68
CA GLU A 175 19.72 -2.21 0.28
C GLU A 175 18.52 -3.16 0.38
N ALA A 176 17.30 -2.66 0.12
CA ALA A 176 16.09 -3.45 0.09
C ALA A 176 15.96 -4.31 -1.19
N ARG A 177 16.42 -3.80 -2.35
CA ARG A 177 16.28 -4.43 -3.67
C ARG A 177 16.58 -5.94 -3.71
N PRO A 178 17.65 -6.46 -3.09
CA PRO A 178 17.94 -7.90 -3.10
C PRO A 178 16.85 -8.77 -2.46
N PHE A 179 16.02 -8.20 -1.59
CA PHE A 179 14.90 -8.89 -0.93
C PHE A 179 13.58 -8.77 -1.70
N LEU A 180 13.49 -7.83 -2.65
CA LEU A 180 12.27 -7.58 -3.42
C LEU A 180 12.18 -8.56 -4.59
N ARG A 181 11.08 -9.31 -4.65
CA ARG A 181 10.79 -10.26 -5.72
C ARG A 181 9.38 -10.02 -6.23
N HIS A 182 9.22 -10.04 -7.55
CA HIS A 182 7.90 -9.93 -8.16
C HIS A 182 6.92 -10.95 -7.56
N GLY A 183 5.75 -10.46 -7.13
CA GLY A 183 4.69 -11.19 -6.44
C GLY A 183 4.97 -11.50 -4.96
N ALA A 184 6.09 -11.05 -4.38
CA ALA A 184 6.34 -11.22 -2.96
C ALA A 184 5.36 -10.40 -2.12
N VAL A 185 4.97 -10.96 -0.98
CA VAL A 185 4.17 -10.24 0.01
C VAL A 185 5.03 -9.14 0.62
N GLN A 186 4.56 -7.90 0.54
CA GLN A 186 5.20 -6.73 1.11
C GLN A 186 4.33 -6.20 2.24
N GLU A 187 4.74 -6.47 3.46
CA GLU A 187 4.02 -6.00 4.63
C GLU A 187 4.44 -4.56 4.92
N SER A 188 3.47 -3.69 5.16
CA SER A 188 3.70 -2.25 5.19
C SER A 188 2.76 -1.51 6.11
N ILE A 189 3.22 -0.39 6.64
CA ILE A 189 2.35 0.64 7.22
C ILE A 189 2.22 1.72 6.15
N MET A 190 1.02 1.97 5.65
CA MET A 190 0.82 2.75 4.43
C MET A 190 -0.37 3.70 4.56
N ALA A 191 -0.18 4.93 4.08
CA ALA A 191 -1.23 5.88 3.79
C ALA A 191 -1.41 6.01 2.27
N LYS A 192 -2.66 6.06 1.79
CA LYS A 192 -3.01 6.27 0.38
C LYS A 192 -4.12 7.30 0.25
N MET A 193 -3.98 8.25 -0.66
CA MET A 193 -5.05 9.18 -1.01
C MET A 193 -5.29 9.19 -2.52
N ASN A 194 -6.55 9.04 -2.90
CA ASN A 194 -7.02 9.11 -4.28
C ASN A 194 -7.77 10.43 -4.50
N GLY A 195 -7.72 10.97 -5.72
CA GLY A 195 -8.41 12.19 -6.09
C GLY A 195 -8.76 12.22 -7.58
N VAL A 196 -9.53 13.23 -7.96
CA VAL A 196 -9.87 13.54 -9.34
C VAL A 196 -9.27 14.89 -9.74
N LYS A 197 -9.35 15.20 -11.04
CA LYS A 197 -8.85 16.47 -11.58
C LYS A 197 -9.26 17.69 -10.73
N GLY A 198 -8.27 18.47 -10.32
CA GLY A 198 -8.45 19.68 -9.52
C GLY A 198 -8.32 19.46 -8.02
N ASP A 199 -8.30 18.20 -7.55
CA ASP A 199 -8.03 17.89 -6.15
C ASP A 199 -6.54 18.07 -5.84
N ARG A 200 -6.26 18.55 -4.62
CA ARG A 200 -4.98 18.31 -3.96
C ARG A 200 -5.09 17.04 -3.15
N ILE A 201 -4.16 16.11 -3.31
CA ILE A 201 -4.13 14.86 -2.55
C ILE A 201 -2.79 14.73 -1.81
N THR A 202 -2.85 14.27 -0.58
CA THR A 202 -1.69 14.17 0.31
C THR A 202 -1.75 12.86 1.10
N ALA A 203 -0.65 12.14 1.10
CA ALA A 203 -0.43 10.94 1.90
C ALA A 203 0.87 11.08 2.68
N GLY A 204 0.89 10.62 3.93
CA GLY A 204 2.07 10.68 4.76
C GLY A 204 2.12 9.57 5.79
N VAL A 205 3.32 9.09 6.06
CA VAL A 205 3.61 8.22 7.21
C VAL A 205 4.68 8.89 8.06
N GLY A 206 4.44 8.96 9.36
CA GLY A 206 5.41 9.42 10.36
C GLY A 206 5.72 8.32 11.34
N ARG A 207 6.94 8.28 11.88
CA ARG A 207 7.31 7.37 12.98
C ARG A 207 8.09 8.07 14.07
N VAL A 208 8.05 7.49 15.28
CA VAL A 208 8.95 7.81 16.40
C VAL A 208 9.41 6.52 17.07
N GLN A 209 10.61 6.55 17.65
CA GLN A 209 11.10 5.53 18.59
C GLN A 209 10.94 6.05 20.03
N ILE A 210 10.82 5.14 20.99
CA ILE A 210 10.59 5.44 22.41
C ILE A 210 11.60 4.69 23.26
N ARG A 211 12.21 5.41 24.20
CA ARG A 211 13.13 4.82 25.19
C ARG A 211 12.88 5.38 26.59
N ARG A 212 13.26 4.60 27.60
CA ARG A 212 13.29 5.04 28.99
C ARG A 212 14.42 6.04 29.20
N LYS A 213 14.15 7.17 29.84
CA LYS A 213 15.14 8.24 30.06
C LYS A 213 16.30 7.80 30.96
N LYS A 214 15.99 7.02 32.01
CA LYS A 214 16.92 6.63 33.09
C LYS A 214 18.14 5.87 32.59
N ASP A 215 17.94 4.92 31.69
CA ASP A 215 18.97 3.98 31.23
C ASP A 215 18.99 3.78 29.71
N LYS A 216 18.21 4.59 28.99
CA LYS A 216 18.08 4.53 27.53
C LYS A 216 17.59 3.19 27.01
N PHE A 217 16.90 2.40 27.83
CA PHE A 217 16.27 1.16 27.40
C PHE A 217 15.27 1.43 26.28
N HIS A 218 15.56 0.89 25.08
CA HIS A 218 14.76 1.06 23.87
C HIS A 218 13.58 0.10 23.87
N ILE A 219 12.37 0.64 23.80
CA ILE A 219 11.12 -0.12 23.91
C ILE A 219 10.60 -0.53 22.53
N GLY A 220 10.82 0.33 21.54
CA GLY A 220 10.24 0.25 20.22
C GLY A 220 9.66 1.60 19.82
N GLY A 221 8.79 1.61 18.84
CA GLY A 221 8.24 2.81 18.25
C GLY A 221 6.82 2.65 17.77
N TYR A 222 6.28 3.75 17.27
CA TYR A 222 4.96 3.80 16.67
C TYR A 222 5.01 4.59 15.37
N ALA A 223 4.09 4.26 14.48
CA ALA A 223 3.83 5.03 13.28
C ALA A 223 2.47 5.74 13.38
N ALA A 224 2.26 6.70 12.49
CA ALA A 224 0.97 7.32 12.22
C ALA A 224 0.86 7.57 10.71
N GLU A 225 -0.37 7.52 10.22
CA GLU A 225 -0.73 7.64 8.82
C GLU A 225 -1.62 8.87 8.62
N TYR A 226 -1.38 9.62 7.54
CA TYR A 226 -2.18 10.77 7.14
C TYR A 226 -2.68 10.59 5.71
N GLU A 227 -3.97 10.76 5.52
CA GLU A 227 -4.65 10.76 4.22
C GLU A 227 -5.58 11.97 4.17
N GLY A 228 -5.42 12.83 3.17
CA GLY A 228 -6.30 13.99 3.02
C GLY A 228 -5.87 14.96 1.94
N HIS A 229 -6.38 16.18 2.05
CA HIS A 229 -6.21 17.24 1.03
C HIS A 229 -5.37 18.43 1.52
N SER A 230 -4.78 18.35 2.73
CA SER A 230 -3.95 19.43 3.27
C SER A 230 -2.57 19.46 2.62
N THR A 231 -1.80 20.52 2.86
CA THR A 231 -0.41 20.56 2.38
C THR A 231 0.49 19.60 3.18
N ALA A 232 1.66 19.26 2.63
CA ALA A 232 2.65 18.39 3.26
C ALA A 232 3.11 18.92 4.63
N ASP A 233 3.25 20.23 4.79
CA ASP A 233 3.59 20.85 6.08
C ASP A 233 2.48 20.67 7.11
N VAL A 234 1.22 20.88 6.72
CA VAL A 234 0.07 20.65 7.60
C VAL A 234 -0.07 19.17 7.95
N ALA A 235 0.10 18.28 6.98
CA ALA A 235 0.11 16.83 7.19
C ALA A 235 1.21 16.42 8.18
N LYS A 236 2.41 17.01 8.09
CA LYS A 236 3.52 16.74 9.02
C LYS A 236 3.16 17.14 10.46
N GLU A 237 2.55 18.31 10.65
CA GLU A 237 2.15 18.77 11.98
C GLU A 237 1.02 17.91 12.57
N ILE A 238 0.09 17.42 11.74
CA ILE A 238 -0.93 16.45 12.15
C ILE A 238 -0.26 15.13 12.58
N LEU A 239 0.63 14.56 11.76
CA LEU A 239 1.36 13.33 12.09
C LEU A 239 2.15 13.46 13.39
N LYS A 240 2.87 14.57 13.59
CA LYS A 240 3.58 14.85 14.85
C LYS A 240 2.63 14.87 16.04
N LYS A 241 1.47 15.52 15.91
CA LYS A 241 0.47 15.59 16.96
C LYS A 241 -0.08 14.20 17.28
N ASP A 242 -0.34 13.38 16.26
CA ASP A 242 -0.86 12.02 16.46
C ASP A 242 0.15 11.11 17.16
N LEU A 243 1.43 11.16 16.74
CA LEU A 243 2.51 10.44 17.40
C LEU A 243 2.72 10.92 18.85
N THR A 244 2.63 12.22 19.08
CA THR A 244 2.65 12.81 20.42
C THR A 244 1.48 12.31 21.27
N ASN A 245 0.27 12.25 20.71
CA ASN A 245 -0.91 11.74 21.41
C ASN A 245 -0.79 10.24 21.74
N ILE A 246 -0.22 9.44 20.84
CA ILE A 246 0.09 8.03 21.11
C ILE A 246 1.07 7.92 22.28
N PHE A 247 2.15 8.70 22.25
CA PHE A 247 3.15 8.71 23.31
C PHE A 247 2.54 9.08 24.67
N LYS A 248 1.85 10.23 24.76
CA LYS A 248 1.24 10.73 26.01
C LYS A 248 0.19 9.81 26.60
N ARG A 249 -0.51 9.03 25.77
CA ARG A 249 -1.52 8.06 26.23
C ARG A 249 -0.88 6.79 26.80
N ARG A 250 0.33 6.44 26.36
CA ARG A 250 0.96 5.14 26.65
C ARG A 250 2.14 5.24 27.62
N PHE A 251 2.73 6.41 27.78
CA PHE A 251 3.97 6.60 28.53
C PHE A 251 3.93 7.86 29.40
N ASP A 252 4.56 7.80 30.56
CA ASP A 252 4.82 8.97 31.40
C ASP A 252 5.96 9.80 30.79
N GLU A 253 5.68 11.05 30.44
CA GLU A 253 6.65 11.96 29.83
C GLU A 253 7.85 12.25 30.75
N ASN A 254 7.75 12.01 32.06
CA ASN A 254 8.88 12.14 33.00
C ASN A 254 9.85 10.95 32.93
N GLU A 255 9.35 9.76 32.58
CA GLU A 255 10.12 8.52 32.56
C GLU A 255 10.63 8.14 31.17
N TYR A 256 9.91 8.54 30.12
CA TYR A 256 10.17 8.13 28.73
C TYR A 256 10.36 9.34 27.81
N GLU A 257 11.00 9.13 26.67
CA GLU A 257 11.14 10.13 25.60
C GLU A 257 10.97 9.49 24.22
N CYS A 258 10.43 10.30 23.29
CA CYS A 258 10.50 10.00 21.86
C CYS A 258 11.87 10.42 21.30
N PHE A 259 12.35 9.69 20.29
CA PHE A 259 13.55 10.02 19.53
C PHE A 259 13.44 9.46 18.10
N GLU A 260 14.36 9.87 17.21
CA GLU A 260 14.42 9.44 15.81
C GLU A 260 13.08 9.59 15.06
N GLU A 261 12.56 10.82 15.05
CA GLU A 261 11.40 11.15 14.25
C GLU A 261 11.74 11.12 12.75
N ASP A 262 10.87 10.50 11.97
CA ASP A 262 11.07 10.38 10.53
C ASP A 262 9.71 10.43 9.82
N PHE A 263 9.63 11.20 8.73
CA PHE A 263 8.40 11.50 8.04
C PHE A 263 8.59 11.38 6.54
N THR A 264 7.78 10.52 5.92
CA THR A 264 7.69 10.38 4.47
C THR A 264 6.33 10.88 4.04
N ILE A 265 6.31 12.03 3.37
CA ILE A 265 5.08 12.72 2.96
C ILE A 265 5.18 13.09 1.48
N ILE A 266 4.07 12.93 0.77
CA ILE A 266 3.89 13.34 -0.61
C ILE A 266 2.56 14.09 -0.73
N GLU A 267 2.57 15.16 -1.50
CA GLU A 267 1.38 15.87 -1.94
C GLU A 267 1.44 16.05 -3.46
N ALA A 268 0.29 16.09 -4.11
CA ALA A 268 0.16 16.37 -5.53
C ALA A 268 -1.15 17.08 -5.84
N ASP A 269 -1.14 17.98 -6.83
CA ASP A 269 -2.36 18.51 -7.44
C ASP A 269 -2.68 17.66 -8.68
N VAL A 270 -3.87 17.07 -8.72
CA VAL A 270 -4.27 16.14 -9.79
C VAL A 270 -4.65 16.93 -11.05
N THR A 271 -3.96 16.68 -12.16
CA THR A 271 -4.16 17.42 -13.43
C THR A 271 -4.93 16.61 -14.48
N LYS A 272 -4.83 15.28 -14.41
CA LYS A 272 -5.60 14.31 -15.22
C LYS A 272 -6.89 13.89 -14.55
N SER A 273 -7.68 13.03 -15.19
CA SER A 273 -8.96 12.56 -14.64
C SER A 273 -8.83 11.97 -13.24
N PHE A 274 -7.82 11.13 -12.99
CA PHE A 274 -7.61 10.42 -11.73
C PHE A 274 -6.16 10.54 -11.26
N GLY A 275 -5.97 10.69 -9.95
CA GLY A 275 -4.66 10.74 -9.31
C GLY A 275 -4.65 9.94 -8.00
N SER A 276 -3.47 9.41 -7.66
CA SER A 276 -3.23 8.67 -6.42
C SER A 276 -1.87 9.04 -5.86
N VAL A 277 -1.81 9.30 -4.56
CA VAL A 277 -0.56 9.40 -3.80
C VAL A 277 -0.50 8.31 -2.74
N LEU A 278 0.69 7.83 -2.45
CA LEU A 278 0.95 6.92 -1.34
C LEU A 278 2.24 7.26 -0.62
N ALA A 279 2.28 6.94 0.67
CA ALA A 279 3.50 6.93 1.49
C ALA A 279 3.49 5.68 2.36
N ALA A 280 4.61 4.99 2.48
CA ALA A 280 4.67 3.70 3.18
C ALA A 280 6.01 3.43 3.89
N ILE A 281 5.92 2.67 4.99
CA ILE A 281 7.02 1.95 5.62
C ILE A 281 6.90 0.49 5.18
N CYS A 282 7.89 -0.05 4.47
CA CYS A 282 7.88 -1.38 3.89
C CYS A 282 8.92 -2.29 4.57
N PHE A 283 8.47 -3.36 5.22
CA PHE A 283 9.33 -4.29 5.94
C PHE A 283 9.83 -5.43 5.02
N VAL A 284 11.14 -5.70 5.02
CA VAL A 284 11.76 -6.68 4.09
C VAL A 284 12.33 -7.92 4.75
N THR A 285 12.58 -7.87 6.05
CA THR A 285 13.12 -9.01 6.80
C THR A 285 12.48 -9.10 8.18
N TYR A 286 12.47 -10.31 8.73
CA TYR A 286 11.77 -10.64 9.96
C TYR A 286 12.60 -11.58 10.82
N VAL A 287 12.63 -11.32 12.12
CA VAL A 287 13.05 -12.31 13.10
C VAL A 287 11.86 -13.24 13.36
N THR A 288 12.06 -14.55 13.25
CA THR A 288 11.04 -15.53 13.63
C THR A 288 11.55 -16.27 14.87
N PRO A 289 11.01 -15.99 16.07
CA PRO A 289 11.37 -16.74 17.26
C PRO A 289 11.07 -18.23 17.05
N ALA A 290 11.99 -19.11 17.46
CA ALA A 290 11.78 -20.55 17.46
C ALA A 290 11.89 -21.06 18.89
N TYR A 291 10.98 -21.94 19.29
CA TYR A 291 10.90 -22.44 20.66
C TYR A 291 11.08 -23.95 20.70
N THR A 292 11.71 -24.41 21.77
CA THR A 292 11.86 -25.84 22.10
C THR A 292 11.61 -26.02 23.59
N ARG A 293 10.93 -27.09 23.99
CA ARG A 293 10.86 -27.47 25.40
C ARG A 293 12.22 -27.90 25.94
N SER A 294 12.53 -27.43 27.15
CA SER A 294 13.71 -27.86 27.95
C SER A 294 13.51 -29.24 28.53
#